data_AF-A0A3C0SB82-F1
#
_entry.id   AF-A0A3C0SB82-F1
#
_cell.length_a   1.000
_cell.length_b   1.000
_cell.length_c   1.000
_cell.angle_alpha   90.00
_cell.angle_beta   90.00
_cell.angle_gamma   90.00
#
_symmetry.space_group_name_H-M   'P 1'
#
loop_
_entity.id
_entity.type
_entity.pdbx_description
1 polymer ?
#
loop_
_entity_poly.entity_id
_entity_poly.type
_entity_poly.pdbx_seq_one_letter_code
_entity_poly.pdbx_strand_id
1 'polypeptide(L)'
;MTGHIVTISCLGYMAFFLHIQLGQVSRIVDTINVESMTTEQVNLLKGRVTRSVEQWQSEMLGLAILGSIVSIIGGIYTINMVIRPLNKLVNFADKEGQTEPLPEFKSNNEIKQLATAITALTVKLEESSVKMKQ
;
A
#
# COMPACT_ATOMS: atom_id res chain seq x y z
N MET A 1 3.29 8.27 8.02
CA MET A 1 4.64 8.34 7.41
C MET A 1 5.17 6.97 6.97
N THR A 2 5.08 5.93 7.82
CA THR A 2 5.54 4.56 7.51
C THR A 2 4.88 3.91 6.30
N GLY A 3 3.58 4.16 6.07
CA GLY A 3 2.84 3.59 4.92
C GLY A 3 3.38 4.05 3.56
N HIS A 4 3.70 5.34 3.40
CA HIS A 4 4.27 5.86 2.16
C HIS A 4 5.66 5.29 1.86
N ILE A 5 6.49 5.07 2.89
CA ILE A 5 7.82 4.47 2.75
C ILE A 5 7.71 3.04 2.23
N VAL A 6 6.74 2.27 2.72
CA VAL A 6 6.49 0.90 2.24
C VAL A 6 6.03 0.91 0.79
N THR A 7 5.09 1.78 0.42
CA THR A 7 4.61 1.88 -0.96
C THR A 7 5.73 2.27 -1.92
N ILE A 8 6.53 3.29 -1.58
CA ILE A 8 7.66 3.73 -2.42
C ILE A 8 8.70 2.62 -2.56
N SER A 9 9.00 1.87 -1.49
CA SER A 9 9.92 0.73 -1.53
C SER A 9 9.42 -0.37 -2.46
N CYS A 10 8.12 -0.71 -2.40
CA CYS A 10 7.53 -1.70 -3.30
C CYS A 10 7.57 -1.25 -4.77
N LEU A 11 7.24 0.01 -5.05
CA LEU A 11 7.29 0.57 -6.41
C LEU A 11 8.73 0.62 -6.95
N GLY A 12 9.69 1.02 -6.11
CA GLY A 12 11.11 1.06 -6.46
C GLY A 12 11.67 -0.33 -6.78
N TYR A 13 11.34 -1.34 -5.97
CA TYR A 13 11.72 -2.73 -6.25
C TYR A 13 11.14 -3.22 -7.58
N MET A 14 9.85 -2.97 -7.84
CA MET A 14 9.21 -3.34 -9.10
C MET A 14 9.86 -2.67 -10.31
N ALA A 15 10.18 -1.38 -10.21
CA ALA A 15 10.87 -0.65 -11.26
C ALA A 15 12.28 -1.21 -11.53
N PHE A 16 13.03 -1.52 -10.47
CA PHE A 16 14.36 -2.13 -10.57
C PHE A 16 14.29 -3.53 -11.20
N PHE A 17 13.34 -4.35 -10.75
CA PHE A 17 13.12 -5.69 -11.29
C PHE A 17 12.82 -5.66 -12.80
N LEU A 18 11.89 -4.80 -13.22
CA LEU A 18 11.57 -4.60 -14.64
C LEU A 18 12.77 -4.09 -15.44
N HIS A 19 13.57 -3.18 -14.89
CA HIS A 19 14.77 -2.66 -15.55
C HIS A 19 15.78 -3.77 -15.87
N ILE A 20 16.04 -4.66 -14.90
CA ILE A 20 16.94 -5.80 -15.10
C ILE A 20 16.40 -6.75 -16.17
N GLN A 21 15.10 -7.06 -16.15
CA GLN A 21 14.49 -7.92 -17.16
C GLN A 21 14.58 -7.32 -18.56
N LEU A 22 14.21 -6.05 -18.74
CA LEU A 22 14.33 -5.35 -20.02
C LEU A 22 15.78 -5.36 -20.56
N GLY A 23 16.78 -5.19 -19.69
CA GLY A 23 18.19 -5.25 -20.07
C GLY A 23 18.65 -6.65 -20.52
N GLN A 24 18.04 -7.73 -20.02
CA GLN A 24 18.32 -9.10 -20.48
C GLN A 24 17.70 -9.35 -21.86
N VAL A 25 16.48 -8.89 -22.12
CA VAL A 25 15.87 -9.00 -23.46
C VAL A 25 16.63 -8.18 -24.49
N SER A 26 17.06 -6.96 -24.15
CA SER A 26 17.89 -6.15 -25.05
C SER A 26 19.13 -6.91 -25.50
N ARG A 27 19.87 -7.53 -24.58
CA ARG A 27 21.07 -8.32 -24.92
C ARG A 27 20.77 -9.52 -25.83
N ILE A 28 19.61 -10.15 -25.68
CA ILE A 28 19.20 -11.26 -26.55
C ILE A 28 18.85 -10.73 -27.94
N VAL A 29 18.11 -9.62 -28.02
CA VAL A 29 17.77 -8.97 -29.30
C VAL A 29 19.02 -8.46 -30.01
N ASP A 30 19.99 -7.89 -29.30
CA ASP A 30 21.26 -7.40 -29.86
C ASP A 30 22.13 -8.51 -30.49
N THR A 31 21.87 -9.78 -30.16
CA THR A 31 22.54 -10.93 -30.81
C THR A 31 21.90 -11.34 -32.13
N ILE A 32 20.79 -10.72 -32.54
CA ILE A 32 20.09 -11.03 -33.78
C ILE A 32 20.78 -10.35 -34.96
N ASN A 33 21.32 -11.13 -35.88
CA ASN A 33 21.69 -10.65 -37.21
C ASN A 33 20.80 -11.33 -38.27
N VAL A 34 19.80 -10.58 -38.76
CA VAL A 34 18.77 -11.09 -39.68
C VAL A 34 19.36 -11.51 -41.03
N GLU A 35 20.52 -10.97 -41.41
CA GLU A 35 21.15 -11.23 -42.71
C GLU A 35 22.11 -12.43 -42.70
N SER A 36 22.64 -12.81 -41.53
CA SER A 36 23.72 -13.81 -41.43
C SER A 36 23.42 -15.00 -40.52
N MET A 37 22.28 -15.03 -39.82
CA MET A 37 21.98 -16.12 -38.89
C MET A 37 21.57 -17.40 -39.61
N THR A 38 22.17 -18.51 -39.20
CA THR A 38 21.74 -19.84 -39.63
C THR A 38 20.47 -20.28 -38.89
N THR A 39 19.72 -21.21 -39.47
CA THR A 39 18.50 -21.77 -38.85
C THR A 39 18.75 -22.38 -37.47
N GLU A 40 19.93 -22.94 -37.24
CA GLU A 40 20.33 -23.49 -35.94
C GLU A 40 20.53 -22.41 -34.87
N GLN A 41 21.16 -21.28 -35.24
CA GLN A 41 21.34 -20.12 -34.35
C GLN A 41 19.99 -19.48 -33.99
N VAL A 42 19.05 -19.43 -34.94
CA VAL A 42 17.67 -18.96 -34.69
C VAL A 42 16.94 -19.87 -33.69
N ASN A 43 17.10 -21.19 -33.82
CA ASN A 43 16.48 -22.14 -32.87
C ASN A 43 17.09 -22.02 -31.46
N LEU A 44 18.40 -21.83 -31.35
CA LEU A 44 19.07 -21.58 -30.07
C LEU A 44 18.60 -20.27 -29.42
N LEU A 45 18.46 -19.21 -30.21
CA LEU A 45 17.94 -17.93 -29.76
C LEU A 45 16.50 -18.06 -29.26
N LYS A 46 15.63 -18.72 -30.04
CA LYS A 46 14.25 -19.01 -29.65
C LYS A 46 14.20 -19.75 -28.32
N GLY A 47 15.02 -20.78 -28.13
CA GLY A 47 15.08 -21.51 -26.87
C GLY A 47 15.51 -20.64 -25.68
N ARG A 48 16.48 -19.75 -25.87
CA ARG A 48 16.92 -18.79 -24.83
C ARG A 48 15.82 -17.79 -24.48
N VAL A 49 15.16 -17.21 -25.48
CA VAL A 49 14.04 -16.28 -25.28
C VAL A 49 12.90 -16.97 -24.53
N THR A 50 12.48 -18.16 -24.98
CA THR A 50 11.39 -18.91 -24.35
C THR A 50 11.70 -19.21 -22.88
N ARG A 51 12.91 -19.72 -22.58
CA ARG A 51 13.31 -20.01 -21.21
C ARG A 51 13.37 -18.76 -20.33
N SER A 52 13.85 -17.63 -20.86
CA SER A 52 13.86 -16.35 -20.13
C SER A 52 12.44 -15.86 -19.83
N VAL A 53 11.51 -15.95 -20.79
CA VAL A 53 10.11 -15.55 -20.60
C VAL A 53 9.41 -16.44 -19.57
N GLU A 54 9.62 -17.76 -19.62
CA GLU A 54 9.05 -18.70 -18.64
C GLU A 54 9.55 -18.40 -17.22
N GLN A 55 10.84 -18.11 -17.07
CA GLN A 55 11.40 -17.70 -15.78
C GLN A 55 10.74 -16.41 -15.27
N TRP A 56 10.60 -15.40 -16.13
CA TRP A 56 9.97 -14.14 -15.74
C TRP A 56 8.50 -14.31 -15.35
N GLN A 57 7.75 -15.15 -16.07
CA GLN A 57 6.37 -15.45 -15.71
C GLN A 57 6.27 -16.10 -14.33
N SER A 58 7.18 -17.04 -14.02
CA SER A 58 7.23 -17.68 -12.70
C SER A 58 7.57 -16.69 -11.59
N GLU A 59 8.56 -15.82 -11.82
CA GLU A 59 8.96 -14.77 -10.86
C GLU A 59 7.84 -13.74 -10.65
N MET A 60 7.18 -13.28 -11.71
CA MET A 60 6.04 -12.35 -11.64
C MET A 60 4.86 -12.97 -10.88
N LEU A 61 4.56 -14.25 -11.11
CA LEU A 61 3.51 -14.95 -10.38
C LEU A 61 3.83 -15.02 -8.87
N GLY A 62 5.07 -15.34 -8.52
CA GLY A 62 5.54 -15.35 -7.13
C GLY A 62 5.40 -13.99 -6.46
N LEU A 63 5.82 -12.92 -7.14
CA LEU A 63 5.67 -11.54 -6.65
C LEU A 63 4.20 -11.14 -6.50
N ALA A 64 3.33 -11.51 -7.43
CA ALA A 64 1.91 -11.21 -7.37
C ALA A 64 1.23 -11.89 -6.17
N ILE A 65 1.57 -13.15 -5.89
CA ILE A 65 1.05 -13.89 -4.74
C ILE A 65 1.49 -13.23 -3.43
N LEU A 66 2.80 -12.94 -3.28
CA LEU A 66 3.33 -12.29 -2.09
C LEU A 66 2.74 -10.87 -1.90
N GLY A 67 2.65 -10.10 -2.98
CA GLY A 67 2.05 -8.77 -2.97
C GLY A 67 0.58 -8.80 -2.56
N SER A 68 -0.18 -9.79 -3.02
CA SER A 68 -1.59 -9.98 -2.64
C SER A 68 -1.73 -10.26 -1.13
N ILE A 69 -0.91 -11.16 -0.58
CA ILE A 69 -0.93 -11.48 0.86
C ILE A 69 -0.63 -10.22 1.69
N VAL A 70 0.43 -9.48 1.34
CA VAL A 70 0.81 -8.26 2.05
C VAL A 70 -0.30 -7.20 1.96
N SER A 71 -0.94 -7.06 0.79
CA SER A 71 -2.04 -6.12 0.59
C SER A 71 -3.27 -6.46 1.45
N ILE A 72 -3.63 -7.74 1.57
CA ILE A 72 -4.74 -8.18 2.42
C ILE A 72 -4.45 -7.84 3.89
N ILE A 73 -3.25 -8.17 4.38
CA ILE A 73 -2.85 -7.87 5.76
C ILE A 73 -2.85 -6.35 6.02
N GLY A 74 -2.28 -5.57 5.11
CA GLY A 74 -2.27 -4.11 5.19
C GLY A 74 -3.69 -3.50 5.17
N GLY A 75 -4.60 -4.06 4.37
CA GLY A 75 -6.01 -3.68 4.35
C GLY A 75 -6.71 -3.94 5.67
N ILE A 76 -6.54 -5.14 6.24
CA ILE A 76 -7.10 -5.50 7.56
C ILE A 76 -6.57 -4.55 8.65
N TYR A 77 -5.27 -4.26 8.64
CA TYR A 77 -4.66 -3.33 9.58
C TYR A 77 -5.24 -1.92 9.44
N THR A 78 -5.40 -1.43 8.21
CA THR A 78 -6.00 -0.10 7.92
C THR A 78 -7.44 -0.01 8.42
N ILE A 79 -8.25 -1.04 8.18
CA ILE A 79 -9.64 -1.08 8.66
C ILE A 79 -9.67 -1.01 10.19
N ASN A 80 -8.84 -1.82 10.87
CA ASN A 80 -8.90 -1.94 12.33
C ASN A 80 -8.27 -0.76 13.07
N MET A 81 -7.18 -0.18 12.56
CA MET A 81 -6.43 0.87 13.26
C MET A 81 -6.72 2.29 12.78
N VAL A 82 -7.39 2.47 11.64
CA VAL A 82 -7.72 3.79 11.11
C VAL A 82 -9.23 3.95 10.94
N ILE A 83 -9.85 3.12 10.10
CA ILE A 83 -11.26 3.31 9.71
C ILE A 83 -12.21 3.10 10.90
N ARG A 84 -12.09 1.98 11.62
CA ARG A 84 -12.91 1.71 12.81
C ARG A 84 -12.79 2.81 13.86
N PRO A 85 -11.58 3.22 14.26
CA PRO A 85 -11.40 4.34 15.17
C PRO A 85 -12.02 5.66 14.71
N LEU A 86 -11.82 6.04 13.44
CA LEU A 86 -12.40 7.27 12.89
C LEU A 86 -13.94 7.22 12.88
N ASN A 87 -14.54 6.11 12.47
CA ASN A 87 -16.01 5.96 12.51
C ASN A 87 -16.56 6.10 13.94
N LYS A 88 -15.83 5.60 14.95
CA LYS A 88 -16.21 5.81 16.35
C LYS A 88 -16.12 7.29 16.76
N LEU A 89 -15.10 8.02 16.30
CA LEU A 89 -14.98 9.46 16.55
C LEU A 89 -16.09 10.26 15.90
N VAL A 90 -16.45 9.94 14.66
CA VAL A 90 -17.58 10.57 13.95
C VAL A 90 -18.87 10.33 14.73
N ASN A 91 -19.16 9.08 15.11
CA ASN A 91 -20.34 8.75 15.89
C ASN A 91 -20.39 9.46 17.27
N PHE A 92 -19.23 9.69 17.90
CA PHE A 92 -19.15 10.45 19.15
C PHE A 92 -19.49 11.93 18.93
N ALA A 93 -18.95 12.53 17.86
CA ALA A 93 -19.23 13.91 17.49
C ALA A 93 -20.70 14.12 17.08
N ASP A 94 -21.26 13.21 16.28
CA ASP A 94 -22.67 13.27 15.83
C ASP A 94 -23.67 13.17 16.98
N LYS A 95 -23.28 12.53 18.09
CA LYS A 95 -24.12 12.41 19.30
C LYS A 95 -23.79 13.46 20.37
N GLU A 96 -23.09 14.54 20.00
CA GLU A 96 -22.67 15.62 20.90
C GLU A 96 -21.94 15.14 22.16
N GLY A 97 -21.27 13.99 22.10
CA GLY A 97 -20.59 13.40 23.27
C GLY A 97 -21.50 12.84 24.36
N GLN A 98 -22.81 12.71 24.13
CA GLN A 98 -23.78 12.40 25.19
C GLN A 98 -23.89 10.93 25.61
N THR A 99 -23.31 9.95 24.89
CA THR A 99 -23.66 8.54 25.15
C THR A 99 -22.55 7.51 25.34
N GLU A 100 -21.27 7.77 25.08
CA GLU A 100 -20.20 6.82 25.40
C GLU A 100 -18.86 7.53 25.66
N PRO A 101 -18.05 7.11 26.65
CA PRO A 101 -16.72 7.65 26.86
C PRO A 101 -15.85 7.43 25.61
N LEU A 102 -15.02 8.43 25.30
CA LEU A 102 -14.09 8.40 24.19
C LEU A 102 -13.36 7.04 24.14
N PRO A 103 -13.42 6.28 23.04
CA PRO A 103 -12.78 4.97 22.98
C PRO A 103 -11.28 5.10 23.22
N GLU A 104 -10.70 4.29 24.11
CA GLU A 104 -9.25 4.27 24.29
C GLU A 104 -8.55 3.75 23.02
N PHE A 105 -7.99 4.66 22.23
CA PHE A 105 -7.25 4.32 21.02
C PHE A 105 -5.84 3.86 21.37
N LYS A 106 -5.59 2.61 21.77
CA LYS A 106 -4.25 2.19 22.26
C LYS A 106 -3.06 2.47 21.32
N SER A 107 -3.25 2.33 20.01
CA SER A 107 -2.14 2.10 19.07
C SER A 107 -1.90 3.18 18.00
N ASN A 108 -2.71 4.24 17.92
CA ASN A 108 -2.56 5.31 16.93
C ASN A 108 -2.51 6.68 17.62
N ASN A 109 -1.32 7.28 17.67
CA ASN A 109 -1.08 8.52 18.43
C ASN A 109 -1.76 9.73 17.78
N GLU A 110 -1.84 9.75 16.45
CA GLU A 110 -2.52 10.80 15.70
C GLU A 110 -4.03 10.78 15.96
N ILE A 111 -4.64 9.59 15.98
CA ILE A 111 -6.07 9.44 16.31
C ILE A 111 -6.34 9.76 17.78
N LYS A 112 -5.43 9.41 18.71
CA LYS A 112 -5.53 9.86 20.11
C LYS A 112 -5.54 11.39 20.21
N GLN A 113 -4.60 12.06 19.54
CA GLN A 113 -4.51 13.53 19.55
C GLN A 113 -5.78 14.17 18.99
N LEU A 114 -6.31 13.63 17.89
CA LEU A 114 -7.59 14.07 17.32
C LEU A 114 -8.74 13.89 18.31
N ALA A 115 -8.81 12.72 18.96
CA ALA A 115 -9.82 12.43 19.96
C ALA A 115 -9.78 13.43 21.13
N THR A 116 -8.59 13.68 21.69
CA THR A 116 -8.39 14.68 22.75
C THR A 116 -8.82 16.08 22.34
N ALA A 117 -8.51 16.49 21.09
CA ALA A 117 -8.91 17.79 20.57
C ALA A 117 -10.44 17.91 20.44
N ILE A 118 -11.12 16.84 19.99
CA ILE A 118 -12.59 16.79 19.91
C ILE A 118 -13.20 16.93 21.31
N THR A 119 -12.73 16.17 22.30
CA THR A 119 -13.22 16.27 23.68
C THR A 119 -13.05 17.68 24.24
N ALA A 120 -11.87 18.28 24.07
CA ALA A 120 -11.60 19.64 24.54
C ALA A 120 -12.52 20.68 23.88
N LEU A 121 -12.89 20.48 22.61
CA LEU A 121 -13.84 21.35 21.91
C LEU A 121 -15.27 21.16 22.40
N THR A 122 -15.72 19.92 22.60
CA THR A 122 -17.05 19.61 23.14
C THR A 122 -17.26 20.25 24.51
N VAL A 123 -16.29 20.12 25.42
CA VAL A 123 -16.34 20.75 26.77
C VAL A 123 -16.43 22.28 26.66
N LYS A 124 -15.62 22.91 25.80
CA LYS A 124 -15.69 24.37 25.58
C LYS A 124 -17.04 24.83 25.03
N LEU A 125 -17.67 24.04 24.15
CA LEU A 125 -18.99 24.34 23.62
C LEU A 125 -20.05 24.26 24.71
N GLU A 126 -19.99 23.23 25.54
CA GLU A 126 -20.92 23.02 26.65
C GLU A 126 -20.85 24.19 27.65
N GLU A 127 -19.64 24.56 28.09
CA GLU A 127 -19.39 25.72 28.97
C GLU A 127 -19.90 27.03 28.36
N SER A 128 -19.73 27.23 27.05
CA SER A 128 -20.21 28.42 26.35
C SER A 128 -21.72 28.44 26.23
N SER A 129 -22.37 27.28 26.04
CA SER A 129 -23.83 27.16 26.02
C SER A 129 -24.46 27.46 27.38
N VAL A 130 -23.81 27.02 28.47
CA VAL A 130 -24.24 27.29 29.85
C VAL A 130 -24.14 28.78 30.16
N LYS A 131 -23.05 29.44 29.74
CA LYS A 131 -22.86 30.90 29.91
C LYS A 131 -23.85 31.76 29.13
N MET A 132 -24.41 31.27 28.03
CA MET A 132 -25.44 32.00 27.25
C MET A 132 -26.86 31.81 27.80
N LYS A 133 -27.08 30.84 28.68
CA LYS A 133 -28.39 30.58 29.33
C LYS A 133 -28.53 31.24 30.72
N GLN A 134 -27.44 31.80 31.26
CA GLN A 134 -27.45 32.68 32.45
C GLN A 134 -27.59 34.14 32.04
#